data_AF-A0A3M4UPS1-F1
#
_entry.id   AF-A0A3M4UPS1-F1
#
_cell.length_a   1.000
_cell.length_b   1.000
_cell.length_c   1.000
_cell.angle_alpha   90.00
_cell.angle_beta   90.00
_cell.angle_gamma   90.00
#
_symmetry.space_group_name_H-M   'P 1'
#
loop_
_entity.id
_entity.type
_entity.pdbx_description
1 polymer ?
#
loop_
_entity_poly.entity_id
_entity_poly.type
_entity_poly.pdbx_seq_one_letter_code
_entity_poly.pdbx_strand_id
1 'polypeptide(L)' 'MYFQWWDNAGISGCVNIDPQWPETTIFIDANGRIDLNVKGATDVKRFSPCPGEDADFLGLARPVG' A
#
# COMPACT_ATOMS: atom_id res chain seq x y z
N MET A 1 11.84 -2.25 2.46
CA MET A 1 11.42 -3.56 1.92
C MET A 1 10.41 -3.29 0.83
N TYR A 2 10.57 -3.87 -0.35
CA TYR A 2 9.58 -3.72 -1.41
C TYR A 2 8.58 -4.86 -1.35
N PHE A 3 7.30 -4.51 -1.36
CA PHE A 3 6.21 -5.47 -1.49
C PHE A 3 5.39 -5.10 -2.72
N GLN A 4 5.26 -6.05 -3.63
CA GLN A 4 4.55 -5.90 -4.89
C GLN A 4 3.48 -6.98 -4.97
N TRP A 5 2.32 -6.61 -5.49
CA TRP A 5 1.21 -7.53 -5.72
C TRP A 5 0.53 -7.23 -7.05
N TRP A 6 -0.10 -8.25 -7.60
CA TRP A 6 -0.91 -8.16 -8.80
C TRP A 6 -1.93 -9.30 -8.85
N ASP A 7 -2.97 -9.13 -9.65
CA ASP A 7 -3.91 -10.18 -10.03
C ASP A 7 -4.06 -10.29 -11.55
N ASN A 8 -4.91 -11.22 -11.99
CA ASN A 8 -5.20 -11.43 -13.41
C ASN A 8 -6.27 -10.45 -13.97
N ALA A 9 -6.93 -9.67 -13.11
CA ALA A 9 -7.94 -8.69 -13.49
C ALA A 9 -7.34 -7.29 -13.76
N GLY A 10 -6.01 -7.14 -13.62
CA GLY A 10 -5.30 -5.89 -13.85
C GLY A 10 -5.14 -5.03 -12.61
N ILE A 11 -5.43 -5.57 -11.43
CA ILE A 11 -5.10 -4.93 -10.17
C ILE A 11 -3.62 -5.15 -9.91
N SER A 12 -2.90 -4.09 -9.57
CA SER A 12 -1.52 -4.17 -9.11
C SER A 12 -1.21 -3.02 -8.17
N GLY A 13 -0.14 -3.20 -7.38
CA GLY A 13 0.41 -2.14 -6.57
C GLY A 13 1.80 -2.46 -6.07
N CYS A 14 2.52 -1.41 -5.71
CA CYS A 14 3.82 -1.51 -5.08
C CYS A 14 3.86 -0.58 -3.87
N VAL A 15 4.47 -1.06 -2.79
CA VAL A 15 4.77 -0.24 -1.63
C VAL A 15 6.18 -0.52 -1.14
N ASN A 16 6.90 0.55 -0.80
CA ASN A 16 8.10 0.43 0.01
C ASN A 16 7.74 0.58 1.48
N ILE A 17 8.18 -0.40 2.26
CA ILE A 17 7.83 -0.56 3.66
C ILE A 17 9.11 -0.45 4.48
N ASP A 18 9.09 0.36 5.52
CA ASP A 18 9.99 0.21 6.64
C ASP A 18 9.38 -0.82 7.61
N PRO A 19 9.88 -2.08 7.66
CA PRO A 19 9.22 -3.14 8.43
C PRO A 19 9.44 -2.97 9.94
N GLN A 20 8.49 -3.42 10.76
CA GLN A 20 8.70 -3.61 12.21
C GLN A 20 8.99 -5.08 12.46
N TRP A 21 10.05 -5.36 13.21
CA TRP A 21 10.32 -6.70 13.70
C TRP A 21 9.48 -6.99 14.95
N PRO A 22 9.02 -8.23 15.16
CA PRO A 22 9.24 -9.39 14.29
C PRO A 22 8.22 -9.50 13.15
N GLU A 23 7.12 -8.75 13.20
CA GLU A 23 5.98 -8.93 12.30
C GLU A 23 5.47 -7.58 11.76
N THR A 24 5.14 -7.57 10.48
CA THR A 24 4.43 -6.47 9.81
C THR A 24 3.27 -7.06 9.02
N THR A 25 2.05 -6.64 9.33
CA THR A 25 0.83 -7.09 8.64
C THR A 25 0.36 -6.03 7.65
N ILE A 26 0.00 -6.45 6.44
CA ILE A 26 -0.48 -5.58 5.37
C ILE A 26 -1.85 -6.07 4.95
N PHE A 27 -2.85 -5.20 4.99
CA PHE A 27 -4.20 -5.49 4.51
C PHE A 27 -4.40 -4.82 3.16
N ILE A 28 -4.88 -5.59 2.18
CA ILE A 28 -5.19 -5.13 0.83
C ILE A 28 -6.69 -5.26 0.64
N ASP A 29 -7.34 -4.17 0.22
CA ASP A 29 -8.78 -4.13 -0.05
C ASP A 29 -9.14 -4.84 -1.37
N ALA A 30 -10.43 -4.97 -1.65
CA ALA A 30 -10.92 -5.62 -2.86
C ALA A 30 -10.56 -4.90 -4.17
N ASN A 31 -10.07 -3.65 -4.09
CA ASN A 31 -9.60 -2.88 -5.25
C ASN A 31 -8.07 -2.97 -5.41
N GLY A 32 -7.40 -3.75 -4.57
CA GLY A 32 -5.94 -3.86 -4.56
C GLY A 32 -5.22 -2.68 -3.94
N ARG A 33 -5.88 -1.89 -3.10
CA ARG A 33 -5.27 -0.78 -2.37
C ARG A 33 -5.00 -1.19 -0.94
N ILE A 34 -4.08 -0.51 -0.27
CA ILE A 34 -3.85 -0.74 1.15
C ILE A 34 -5.10 -0.31 1.93
N ASP A 35 -5.65 -1.22 2.75
CA ASP A 35 -6.84 -0.95 3.54
C ASP A 35 -6.50 -0.11 4.78
N LEU A 36 -6.85 1.18 4.71
CA LEU A 36 -6.64 2.14 5.79
C LEU A 36 -7.72 2.12 6.87
N ASN A 37 -8.84 1.41 6.63
CA ASN A 37 -10.00 1.39 7.53
C ASN A 37 -9.90 0.28 8.60
N VAL A 38 -9.02 -0.70 8.41
CA VAL A 38 -8.79 -1.74 9.42
C VAL A 38 -8.13 -1.10 10.64
N LYS A 39 -8.93 -0.90 11.69
CA LYS A 39 -8.56 -0.34 12.99
C LYS A 39 -7.19 -0.87 13.46
N GLY A 40 -6.15 -0.06 13.28
CA GLY A 40 -4.88 -0.16 13.99
C GLY A 40 -3.78 -1.02 13.36
N ALA A 41 -3.94 -1.57 12.17
CA ALA A 41 -2.99 -2.59 11.67
C ALA A 41 -1.98 -2.10 10.62
N THR A 42 -2.11 -0.87 10.12
CA THR A 42 -1.22 -0.37 9.08
C THR A 42 -0.69 1.00 9.47
N ASP A 43 0.56 1.05 9.95
CA ASP A 43 1.26 2.29 10.22
C ASP A 43 1.65 2.95 8.90
N VAL A 44 0.67 3.60 8.26
CA VAL A 44 0.77 4.21 6.92
C VAL A 44 1.97 5.14 6.79
N LYS A 45 2.45 5.71 7.91
CA LYS A 45 3.65 6.57 7.95
C LYS A 45 4.92 5.85 7.53
N ARG A 46 4.93 4.51 7.59
CA ARG A 46 6.07 3.65 7.25
C ARG A 46 5.99 3.14 5.82
N PHE A 47 4.94 3.55 5.10
CA PHE A 47 4.75 3.23 3.69
C PHE A 47 5.12 4.44 2.84
N SER A 48 5.99 4.20 1.88
CA SER A 48 6.32 5.17 0.86
C SER A 48 6.03 4.57 -0.52
N PRO A 49 5.77 5.40 -1.53
CA PRO A 49 5.68 4.94 -2.90
C PRO A 49 6.94 4.17 -3.29
N CYS A 50 6.76 3.21 -4.19
CA CYS A 50 7.89 2.62 -4.88
C CYS A 50 8.55 3.65 -5.81
N PRO A 51 9.85 3.52 -6.09
CA PRO A 51 10.54 4.41 -7.00
C PRO A 51 9.81 4.52 -8.34
N GLY A 52 9.39 5.73 -8.71
CA GLY A 52 8.68 6.00 -9.96
C GLY A 52 7.16 5.77 -9.93
N GLU A 53 6.59 5.44 -8.78
CA GLU A 53 5.14 5.32 -8.58
C GLU A 53 4.59 6.44 -7.67
N ASP A 54 3.32 6.77 -7.82
CA ASP A 54 2.59 7.70 -6.97
C ASP A 54 1.97 6.98 -5.75
N ALA A 55 1.45 7.75 -4.79
CA ALA A 55 0.77 7.22 -3.60
C ALA A 55 -0.63 6.61 -3.86
N ASP A 56 -0.94 6.25 -5.12
CA ASP A 56 -2.23 5.70 -5.55
C ASP A 56 -2.59 4.39 -4.80
N PHE A 57 -1.57 3.65 -4.35
CA PHE A 57 -1.71 2.44 -3.53
C PHE A 57 -2.38 2.69 -2.16
N LEU A 58 -2.36 3.93 -1.65
CA LEU A 58 -3.05 4.30 -0.41
C LEU A 58 -4.52 4.66 -0.64
N GLY A 59 -4.99 4.71 -1.89
CA GLY A 59 -6.32 5.21 -2.21
C GLY A 59 -6.56 6.67 -1.83
N LEU A 60 -5.49 7.39 -1.46
CA LEU A 60 -5.51 8.84 -1.27
C LEU A 60 -5.63 9.44 -2.67
N ALA A 61 -6.80 9.99 -2.98
CA ALA A 61 -7.08 10.57 -4.30
C ALA A 61 -5.93 11.49 -4.73
N ARG A 62 -5.43 11.30 -5.96
CA ARG A 62 -4.57 12.30 -6.62
C ARG A 62 -5.24 13.67 -6.47
N PRO A 63 -4.54 14.70 -5.97
CA PRO A 63 -5.05 16.05 -6.11
C PRO A 63 -5.21 16.31 -7.61
N VAL A 64 -6.46 16.53 -8.04
CA VAL A 64 -6.76 17.02 -9.38
C VAL A 64 -6.20 18.45 -9.45
N GLY A 65 -5.00 18.57 -10.02
CA GLY A 65 -4.40 19.84 -10.40
C GLY A 65 -4.92 20.30 -11.75
#